data_AF-A0A937DSK6-F1
#
_entry.id   AF-A0A937DSK6-F1
#
_cell.length_a   1.000
_cell.length_b   1.000
_cell.length_c   1.000
_cell.angle_alpha   90.00
_cell.angle_beta   90.00
_cell.angle_gamma   90.00
#
_symmetry.space_group_name_H-M   'P 1'
#
loop_
_entity.id
_entity.type
_entity.pdbx_description
1 polymer ?
#
loop_
_entity_poly.entity_id
_entity_poly.type
_entity_poly.pdbx_seq_one_letter_code
_entity_poly.pdbx_strand_id
1 'polypeptide(L)' 'HPGRPVRPGDDCVFVRDQGDGTQQALVKRLLRSTTEKWRVRQFNPAKDFDLDRSQWQKVQLIVGKYSR' A
#
# COMPACT_ATOMS: atom_id res chain seq x y z
N HIS A 1 -10.10 -10.70 -5.61
CA HIS A 1 -10.57 -10.69 -7.01
C HIS A 1 -9.66 -9.80 -7.85
N PRO A 2 -9.16 -10.29 -8.99
CA PRO A 2 -8.52 -9.44 -9.98
C PRO A 2 -9.45 -8.29 -10.35
N GLY A 3 -8.95 -7.05 -10.33
CA GLY A 3 -9.72 -5.87 -10.75
C GLY A 3 -10.59 -5.20 -9.69
N ARG A 4 -10.65 -5.67 -8.43
CA ARG A 4 -11.29 -4.88 -7.36
C ARG A 4 -10.41 -3.66 -7.04
N PRO A 5 -10.92 -2.42 -7.17
CA PRO A 5 -10.16 -1.24 -6.78
C PRO A 5 -9.98 -1.21 -5.26
N VAL A 6 -8.83 -0.71 -4.82
CA VAL A 6 -8.56 -0.46 -3.40
C VAL A 6 -9.43 0.67 -2.88
N ARG A 7 -9.90 0.54 -1.63
CA ARG A 7 -10.74 1.53 -0.95
C ARG A 7 -10.13 1.88 0.42
N PRO A 8 -10.44 3.07 0.97
CA PRO A 8 -10.19 3.35 2.38
C PRO A 8 -10.67 2.20 3.28
N GLY A 9 -9.83 1.78 4.22
CA GLY A 9 -10.05 0.65 5.11
C GLY A 9 -9.41 -0.66 4.63
N ASP A 10 -9.10 -0.81 3.34
CA ASP A 10 -8.46 -2.02 2.81
C ASP A 10 -7.00 -2.12 3.26
N ASP A 11 -6.56 -3.35 3.53
CA ASP A 11 -5.15 -3.67 3.70
C ASP A 11 -4.51 -3.91 2.33
N CYS A 12 -3.43 -3.20 2.06
CA CYS A 12 -2.82 -3.12 0.74
C CYS A 12 -1.32 -3.38 0.80
N VAL A 13 -0.79 -3.92 -0.29
CA VAL A 13 0.64 -3.91 -0.60
C VAL A 13 0.93 -2.69 -1.47
N PHE A 14 1.77 -1.79 -0.98
CA PHE A 14 2.32 -0.66 -1.73
C PHE A 14 3.68 -1.07 -2.26
N VAL A 15 3.94 -0.89 -3.55
CA VAL A 15 5.21 -1.29 -4.18
C VAL A 15 5.86 -0.09 -4.86
N ARG A 16 7.17 0.03 -4.68
CA ARG A 16 8.03 0.94 -5.43
C ARG A 16 9.20 0.20 -6.06
N ASP A 17 9.56 0.60 -7.28
CA ASP A 17 10.79 0.18 -7.94
C ASP A 17 11.98 0.99 -7.37
N GLN A 18 13.11 0.34 -7.07
CA GLN A 18 14.30 1.02 -6.49
C GLN A 18 15.32 1.50 -7.54
N GLY A 19 15.11 1.16 -8.81
CA GLY A 19 15.98 1.57 -9.93
C GLY A 19 17.13 0.60 -10.24
N ASP A 20 17.39 -0.38 -9.36
CA ASP A 20 18.42 -1.43 -9.52
C ASP A 20 17.83 -2.79 -9.95
N GLY A 21 16.58 -2.78 -10.44
CA GLY A 21 15.82 -4.00 -10.74
C GLY A 21 15.17 -4.65 -9.52
N THR A 22 15.37 -4.11 -8.30
CA THR A 22 14.68 -4.57 -7.09
C THR A 22 13.42 -3.76 -6.81
N GLN A 23 12.51 -4.36 -6.05
CA GLN A 23 11.28 -3.73 -5.58
C GLN A 23 11.24 -3.69 -4.06
N GLN A 24 10.74 -2.60 -3.51
CA GLN A 24 10.37 -2.51 -2.11
C GLN A 24 8.86 -2.58 -1.97
N ALA A 25 8.39 -3.40 -1.03
CA ALA A 25 6.97 -3.53 -0.71
C ALA A 25 6.68 -3.17 0.75
N LEU A 26 5.53 -2.53 0.99
CA LEU A 26 4.99 -2.23 2.32
C LEU A 26 3.57 -2.76 2.45
N VAL A 27 3.26 -3.45 3.54
CA VAL A 27 1.89 -3.79 3.92
C VAL A 27 1.37 -2.73 4.89
N LYS A 28 0.31 -2.02 4.50
CA LYS A 28 -0.34 -0.97 5.30
C LYS A 28 -1.84 -0.95 5.04
N ARG A 29 -2.60 -0.32 5.94
CA ARG A 29 -4.02 -0.01 5.68
C ARG A 29 -4.13 1.31 4.93
N LEU A 30 -4.89 1.33 3.83
CA LEU A 30 -5.20 2.56 3.11
C LEU A 30 -6.23 3.37 3.92
N LEU A 31 -5.92 4.62 4.24
CA LEU A 31 -6.87 5.54 4.90
C LEU A 31 -7.51 6.50 3.91
N ARG A 32 -6.74 6.99 2.94
CA ARG A 32 -7.22 7.90 1.88
C ARG A 32 -6.31 7.82 0.68
N SER A 33 -6.88 7.97 -0.51
CA SER A 33 -6.14 8.15 -1.75
C SER A 33 -6.42 9.53 -2.35
N THR A 34 -5.36 10.18 -2.82
CA THR A 34 -5.40 11.44 -3.57
C THR A 34 -4.61 11.26 -4.85
N THR A 35 -4.60 12.25 -5.73
CA THR A 35 -3.78 12.22 -6.97
C THR A 35 -2.29 12.06 -6.68
N GLU A 36 -1.80 12.64 -5.58
CA GLU A 36 -0.36 12.70 -5.25
C GLU A 36 0.07 11.72 -4.16
N LYS A 37 -0.83 11.33 -3.26
CA LYS A 37 -0.46 10.62 -2.03
C LYS A 37 -1.40 9.48 -1.66
N TRP A 38 -0.81 8.46 -1.03
CA TRP A 38 -1.51 7.46 -0.23
C TRP A 38 -1.37 7.81 1.25
N ARG A 39 -2.48 8.13 1.93
CA ARG A 39 -2.49 8.19 3.39
C ARG A 39 -2.65 6.77 3.91
N VAL A 40 -1.72 6.31 4.71
CA VAL A 40 -1.70 4.93 5.20
C VAL A 40 -1.56 4.85 6.72
N ARG A 41 -2.01 3.74 7.29
CA ARG A 41 -1.79 3.37 8.68
C ARG A 41 -0.86 2.18 8.78
N GLN A 42 0.19 2.31 9.57
CA GLN A 42 1.00 1.21 10.06
C GLN A 42 0.39 0.67 11.34
N PHE A 43 0.34 -0.65 11.47
CA PHE A 43 -0.21 -1.31 12.64
C PHE A 43 0.76 -1.34 13.83
N ASN A 44 2.07 -1.46 13.58
CA ASN A 44 3.07 -1.55 14.64
C ASN A 44 4.40 -0.85 14.29
N PRO A 45 4.85 0.13 15.08
CA PRO A 45 4.03 0.91 16.00
C PRO A 45 2.90 1.60 15.24
N ALA A 46 1.75 1.80 15.91
CA ALA A 46 0.59 2.44 15.31
C ALA A 46 0.95 3.88 14.89
N LYS A 47 0.94 4.15 13.58
CA LYS A 47 1.26 5.48 13.05
C LYS A 47 0.61 5.69 11.68
N ASP A 48 0.10 6.89 11.48
CA ASP A 48 -0.43 7.33 10.20
C ASP A 48 0.57 8.25 9.50
N PHE A 49 0.84 8.00 8.22
CA PHE A 49 1.77 8.79 7.41
C PHE A 49 1.41 8.73 5.92
N ASP A 50 2.07 9.57 5.13
CA ASP A 50 1.84 9.68 3.69
C ASP A 50 2.93 8.93 2.92
N LEU A 51 2.52 8.24 1.85
CA LEU A 51 3.41 7.75 0.80
C LEU A 51 3.18 8.58 -0.47
N ASP A 52 4.25 9.01 -1.10
CA ASP A 52 4.19 9.72 -2.39
C ASP A 52 3.87 8.74 -3.52
N ARG A 53 2.88 9.06 -4.37
CA ARG A 53 2.49 8.23 -5.52
C ARG A 53 3.54 8.15 -6.61
N SER A 54 4.37 9.18 -6.76
CA SER A 54 5.49 9.16 -7.72
C SER A 54 6.51 8.08 -7.35
N GLN A 55 6.66 7.81 -6.04
CA GLN A 55 7.55 6.77 -5.53
C GLN A 55 6.82 5.43 -5.40
N TRP A 56 5.59 5.40 -4.90
CA TRP A 56 4.81 4.18 -4.65
C TRP A 56 3.72 4.01 -5.70
N GLN A 57 4.13 3.61 -6.90
CA GLN A 57 3.27 3.66 -8.09
C GLN A 57 2.23 2.53 -8.12
N LYS A 58 2.50 1.42 -7.45
CA LYS A 58 1.66 0.22 -7.47
C LYS A 58 1.01 0.00 -6.11
N VAL A 59 -0.29 -0.26 -6.12
CA VAL A 59 -1.07 -0.66 -4.95
C VAL A 59 -1.88 -1.92 -5.27
N GLN A 60 -1.82 -2.91 -4.40
CA GLN A 60 -2.52 -4.18 -4.56
C GLN A 60 -3.35 -4.49 -3.31
N LEU A 61 -4.62 -4.85 -3.51
CA LEU A 61 -5.51 -5.29 -2.44
C LEU A 61 -5.06 -6.65 -1.89
N ILE A 62 -4.95 -6.75 -0.56
CA ILE A 62 -4.79 -8.04 0.12
C ILE A 62 -6.17 -8.67 0.29
N VAL A 63 -6.39 -9.84 -0.30
CA VAL A 63 -7.69 -10.54 -0.30
C VAL A 63 -7.73 -11.76 0.62
N GLY A 64 -6.61 -12.08 1.26
CA GLY A 64 -6.49 -13.18 2.19
C GLY A 64 -5.12 -13.16 2.86
N LYS A 65 -5.09 -13.62 4.10
CA LYS A 65 -3.86 -13.89 4.84
C LYS A 65 -3.78 -15.39 5.05
N TYR A 66 -2.69 -15.99 4.63
CA TYR A 66 -2.38 -17.37 4.96
C TYR A 66 -1.26 -17.37 6.00
N SER A 67 -1.55 -17.87 7.19
CA SER A 67 -0.56 -18.13 8.25
C SER A 67 -0.54 -19.63 8.47
N ARG A 68 0.58 -20.26 8.10
CA ARG A 68 0.87 -21.66 8.37
C ARG A 68 1.65 -21.79 9.67
#